data_AF-A0A7V5AR49-F1
#
_entry.id   AF-A0A7V5AR49-F1
#
_cell.length_a   1.000
_cell.length_b   1.000
_cell.length_c   1.000
_cell.angle_alpha   90.00
_cell.angle_beta   90.00
_cell.angle_gamma   90.00
#
_symmetry.space_group_name_H-M   'P 1'
#
loop_
_entity.id
_entity.type
_entity.pdbx_description
1 polymer ?
#
loop_
_entity_poly.entity_id
_entity_poly.type
_entity_poly.pdbx_seq_one_letter_code
_entity_poly.pdbx_strand_id
1 'polypeptide(L)'
;MAPFEWESFLELAKELKNGDEAKKRTAVSRSYFALYGFALRHAVGFLKFTPSQKAEDHKELRTHLKKQKNPNYQKVADYLDITRMWRNDCDYEDEVSNLDKLVENSIKYAEKGIETLINSLK
;
A
#
# COMPACT_ATOMS: atom_id res chain seq x y z
N MET A 1 -18.43 -16.06 5.44
CA MET A 1 -17.19 -15.50 5.98
C MET A 1 -17.12 -14.05 5.55
N ALA A 2 -16.84 -13.11 6.44
CA ALA A 2 -16.74 -11.69 6.08
C ALA A 2 -15.47 -11.45 5.23
N PRO A 3 -15.44 -10.45 4.33
CA PRO A 3 -14.22 -10.06 3.63
C PRO A 3 -13.11 -9.69 4.63
N PHE A 4 -11.86 -9.97 4.28
CA PHE A 4 -10.71 -9.57 5.08
C PHE A 4 -10.56 -8.06 5.10
N GLU A 5 -10.40 -7.41 6.25
CA GLU A 5 -10.14 -5.96 6.31
C GLU A 5 -8.66 -5.65 6.10
N TRP A 6 -8.34 -5.01 4.97
CA TRP A 6 -6.95 -4.80 4.55
C TRP A 6 -6.20 -3.85 5.50
N GLU A 7 -6.92 -2.93 6.12
CA GLU A 7 -6.44 -2.00 7.15
C GLU A 7 -5.89 -2.73 8.37
N SER A 8 -6.32 -3.97 8.64
CA SER A 8 -5.73 -4.78 9.71
C SER A 8 -4.23 -5.04 9.50
N PHE A 9 -3.73 -5.03 8.26
CA PHE A 9 -2.29 -5.08 8.01
C PHE A 9 -1.56 -3.78 8.39
N LEU A 10 -2.23 -2.63 8.35
CA LEU A 10 -1.64 -1.38 8.80
C LEU A 10 -1.47 -1.37 10.32
N GLU A 11 -2.45 -1.91 11.04
CA GLU A 11 -2.34 -2.08 12.50
C GLU A 11 -1.22 -3.06 12.86
N LEU A 12 -1.14 -4.20 12.16
CA LEU A 12 -0.01 -5.13 12.34
C LEU A 12 1.34 -4.46 12.03
N ALA A 13 1.43 -3.62 11.00
CA ALA A 13 2.67 -2.88 10.70
C ALA A 13 3.09 -1.97 11.86
N LYS A 14 2.13 -1.30 12.51
CA LYS A 14 2.40 -0.44 13.68
C LYS A 14 2.89 -1.22 14.89
N GLU A 15 2.37 -2.44 15.11
CA GLU A 15 2.85 -3.32 16.17
C GLU A 15 4.30 -3.77 15.95
N LEU A 16 4.65 -4.05 14.70
CA LEU A 16 5.97 -4.59 14.33
C LEU A 16 7.08 -3.54 14.23
N LYS A 17 6.74 -2.25 14.15
CA LYS A 17 7.66 -1.17 13.76
C LYS A 17 8.92 -1.01 14.64
N ASN A 18 8.82 -1.38 15.93
CA ASN A 18 9.90 -1.25 16.91
C ASN A 18 10.64 -2.57 17.15
N GLY A 19 10.47 -3.56 16.28
CA GLY A 19 11.07 -4.88 16.41
C GLY A 19 12.49 -4.99 15.87
N ASP A 20 12.97 -6.24 15.78
CA ASP A 20 14.16 -6.59 15.01
C ASP A 20 13.98 -6.29 13.52
N GLU A 21 15.05 -6.48 12.74
CA GLU A 21 15.05 -6.24 11.30
C GLU A 21 13.95 -7.02 10.56
N ALA A 22 13.71 -8.28 10.92
CA ALA A 22 12.67 -9.09 10.29
C ALA A 22 11.27 -8.50 10.52
N LYS A 23 10.98 -8.05 11.75
CA LYS A 23 9.73 -7.35 12.08
C LYS A 23 9.60 -6.03 11.32
N LYS A 24 10.67 -5.24 11.24
CA LYS A 24 10.69 -3.96 10.51
C LYS A 24 10.47 -4.14 9.01
N ARG A 25 11.18 -5.06 8.36
CA ARG A 25 10.96 -5.42 6.95
C ARG A 25 9.53 -5.90 6.72
N THR A 26 9.01 -6.73 7.64
CA THR A 26 7.61 -7.17 7.61
C THR A 26 6.64 -5.99 7.74
N ALA A 27 6.91 -5.01 8.61
CA ALA A 27 6.08 -3.81 8.77
C ALA A 27 5.97 -3.00 7.47
N VAL A 28 7.07 -2.86 6.72
CA VAL A 28 7.07 -2.24 5.38
C VAL A 28 6.16 -3.02 4.43
N SER A 29 6.33 -4.34 4.36
CA SER A 29 5.51 -5.22 3.52
C SER A 29 4.01 -5.14 3.88
N ARG A 30 3.67 -5.17 5.17
CA ARG A 30 2.28 -5.07 5.65
C ARG A 30 1.66 -3.70 5.38
N SER A 31 2.43 -2.62 5.51
CA SER A 31 1.97 -1.27 5.14
C SER A 31 1.61 -1.20 3.65
N TYR A 32 2.44 -1.78 2.78
CA TYR A 32 2.15 -1.85 1.34
C TYR A 32 0.87 -2.63 1.04
N PHE A 33 0.72 -3.84 1.62
CA PHE A 33 -0.46 -4.66 1.36
C PHE A 33 -1.75 -4.05 1.92
N ALA A 34 -1.69 -3.32 3.05
CA ALA A 34 -2.83 -2.57 3.55
C ALA A 34 -3.31 -1.53 2.52
N LEU A 35 -2.39 -0.69 2.03
CA LEU A 35 -2.72 0.33 1.03
C LEU A 35 -3.17 -0.30 -0.30
N TYR A 36 -2.45 -1.29 -0.81
CA TYR A 36 -2.77 -1.95 -2.07
C TYR A 36 -4.13 -2.64 -2.02
N GLY A 37 -4.40 -3.42 -0.98
CA GLY A 37 -5.66 -4.14 -0.85
C GLY A 37 -6.85 -3.21 -0.70
N PHE A 38 -6.71 -2.14 0.11
CA PHE A 38 -7.74 -1.10 0.23
C PHE A 38 -7.96 -0.39 -1.12
N ALA A 39 -6.90 0.03 -1.80
CA ALA A 39 -6.97 0.71 -3.10
C ALA A 39 -7.58 -0.18 -4.18
N LEU A 40 -7.24 -1.48 -4.20
CA LEU A 40 -7.78 -2.43 -5.16
C LEU A 40 -9.29 -2.59 -4.95
N ARG A 41 -9.74 -2.83 -3.71
CA ARG A 41 -11.16 -2.91 -3.37
C ARG A 41 -11.89 -1.63 -3.77
N HIS A 42 -11.32 -0.48 -3.45
CA HIS A 42 -11.87 0.82 -3.80
C HIS A 42 -12.02 0.97 -5.32
N ALA A 43 -10.99 0.62 -6.10
CA ALA A 43 -11.02 0.73 -7.54
C ALA A 43 -12.04 -0.22 -8.18
N VAL A 44 -12.19 -1.44 -7.65
CA VAL A 44 -13.23 -2.39 -8.08
C VAL A 44 -14.63 -1.83 -7.81
N GLY A 45 -14.87 -1.34 -6.58
CA GLY A 45 -16.19 -0.87 -6.16
C GLY A 45 -16.64 0.44 -6.81
N PHE A 46 -15.71 1.38 -7.01
CA PHE A 46 -16.05 2.76 -7.39
C PHE A 46 -15.50 3.18 -8.75
N LEU A 47 -14.42 2.56 -9.22
CA LEU A 47 -13.70 3.00 -10.42
C LEU A 47 -13.78 2.00 -11.58
N LYS A 48 -14.64 0.98 -11.48
CA LYS A 48 -14.85 -0.06 -12.50
C LYS A 48 -13.56 -0.77 -12.91
N PHE A 49 -12.60 -0.89 -11.99
CA PHE A 49 -11.40 -1.68 -12.21
C PHE A 49 -11.73 -3.18 -12.12
N THR A 50 -11.16 -3.99 -13.02
CA THR A 50 -11.34 -5.45 -13.01
C THR A 50 -9.96 -6.10 -12.89
N PRO A 51 -9.59 -6.66 -11.73
CA PRO A 51 -8.30 -7.33 -11.56
C PRO A 51 -8.23 -8.62 -12.35
N SER A 52 -7.03 -8.92 -12.88
CA SER A 52 -6.72 -10.18 -13.55
C SER A 52 -6.33 -11.31 -12.58
N GLN A 53 -6.19 -11.00 -11.29
CA GLN A 53 -5.69 -11.87 -10.22
C GLN A 53 -4.23 -12.31 -10.43
N LYS A 54 -3.41 -11.41 -10.99
CA LYS A 54 -1.99 -11.66 -11.28
C LYS A 54 -1.10 -10.57 -10.70
N ALA A 55 0.20 -10.83 -10.68
CA ALA A 55 1.19 -9.87 -10.19
C ALA A 55 1.15 -8.53 -10.97
N GLU A 56 0.72 -8.57 -12.23
CA GLU A 56 0.54 -7.41 -13.09
C GLU A 56 -0.50 -6.42 -12.54
N ASP A 57 -1.48 -6.89 -11.76
CA ASP A 57 -2.54 -6.06 -11.18
C ASP A 57 -1.97 -4.92 -10.32
N HIS A 58 -0.81 -5.12 -9.71
CA HIS A 58 -0.13 -4.05 -8.97
C HIS A 58 0.19 -2.85 -9.88
N LYS A 59 0.68 -3.10 -11.09
CA LYS A 59 1.01 -2.06 -12.07
C LYS A 59 -0.26 -1.52 -12.73
N GLU A 60 -1.20 -2.39 -13.06
CA GLU A 60 -2.45 -2.02 -13.72
C GLU A 60 -3.31 -1.14 -12.82
N LEU A 61 -3.43 -1.46 -11.53
CA LEU A 61 -4.16 -0.62 -10.56
C LEU A 61 -3.59 0.80 -10.52
N ARG A 62 -2.27 0.96 -10.43
CA ARG A 62 -1.64 2.29 -10.39
C ARG A 62 -1.86 3.04 -11.69
N THR A 63 -1.74 2.35 -12.82
CA THR A 63 -2.02 2.92 -14.14
C THR A 63 -3.47 3.39 -14.23
N HIS A 64 -4.41 2.60 -13.72
CA HIS A 64 -5.84 2.93 -13.67
C HIS A 64 -6.11 4.15 -12.80
N LEU A 65 -5.50 4.23 -11.62
CA LEU A 65 -5.61 5.37 -10.70
C LEU A 65 -5.02 6.65 -11.31
N LYS A 66 -3.87 6.57 -12.01
CA LYS A 66 -3.26 7.72 -12.68
C LYS A 66 -4.11 8.30 -13.82
N LYS A 67 -4.93 7.46 -14.47
CA LYS A 67 -5.84 7.88 -15.54
C LYS A 67 -7.10 8.59 -15.02
N GLN A 68 -7.37 8.55 -13.72
CA GLN A 68 -8.53 9.23 -13.16
C GLN A 68 -8.33 10.75 -13.16
N LYS A 69 -9.43 11.49 -13.33
CA LYS A 69 -9.42 12.96 -13.31
C LYS A 69 -9.18 13.53 -11.92
N ASN A 70 -9.57 12.81 -10.86
CA ASN A 70 -9.41 13.28 -9.48
C ASN A 70 -7.92 13.16 -9.06
N PRO A 71 -7.26 14.27 -8.67
CA PRO A 71 -5.85 14.28 -8.29
C PRO A 71 -5.54 13.39 -7.06
N ASN A 72 -6.54 13.11 -6.22
CA ASN A 72 -6.37 12.20 -5.09
C ASN A 72 -6.00 10.78 -5.53
N TYR A 73 -6.58 10.28 -6.63
CA TYR A 73 -6.23 8.95 -7.14
C TYR A 73 -4.81 8.91 -7.71
N GLN A 74 -4.37 9.98 -8.37
CA GLN A 74 -3.00 10.09 -8.88
C GLN A 74 -2.00 10.07 -7.72
N LYS A 75 -2.28 10.83 -6.66
CA LYS A 75 -1.50 10.85 -5.42
C LYS A 75 -1.39 9.48 -4.74
N VAL A 76 -2.50 8.73 -4.70
CA VAL A 76 -2.52 7.36 -4.16
C VAL A 76 -1.68 6.42 -5.04
N ALA A 77 -1.71 6.60 -6.35
CA ALA A 77 -0.86 5.82 -7.26
C ALA A 77 0.64 6.06 -6.99
N ASP A 78 1.03 7.31 -6.68
CA ASP A 78 2.41 7.63 -6.32
C ASP A 78 2.81 7.01 -4.98
N TYR A 79 1.90 7.00 -3.98
CA TYR A 79 2.12 6.28 -2.73
C TYR A 79 2.26 4.76 -2.94
N LEU A 80 1.49 4.17 -3.85
CA LEU A 80 1.61 2.76 -4.20
C LEU A 80 2.91 2.44 -4.94
N ASP A 81 3.40 3.35 -5.80
CA ASP A 81 4.69 3.19 -6.49
C ASP A 81 5.83 3.15 -5.48
N ILE A 82 5.92 4.16 -4.60
CA ILE A 82 7.05 4.29 -3.68
C ILE A 82 7.05 3.21 -2.59
N THR A 83 5.88 2.87 -2.03
CA THR A 83 5.79 1.81 -1.01
C THR A 83 6.05 0.42 -1.59
N ARG A 84 5.74 0.19 -2.88
CA ARG A 84 6.11 -1.05 -3.56
C ARG A 84 7.62 -1.20 -3.69
N MET A 85 8.32 -0.10 -4.02
CA MET A 85 9.78 -0.11 -4.12
C MET A 85 10.39 -0.50 -2.77
N TRP A 86 10.03 0.18 -1.69
CA TRP A 86 10.53 -0.14 -0.35
C TRP A 86 10.20 -1.56 0.09
N ARG A 87 9.01 -2.06 -0.25
CA ARG A 87 8.61 -3.45 0.02
C ARG A 87 9.49 -4.43 -0.74
N ASN A 88 9.82 -4.15 -2.00
CA ASN A 88 10.71 -5.02 -2.77
C ASN A 88 12.12 -5.05 -2.16
N ASP A 89 12.66 -3.89 -1.77
CA ASP A 89 13.97 -3.80 -1.12
C ASP A 89 13.96 -4.64 0.18
N CYS A 90 12.93 -4.49 1.01
CA CYS A 90 12.79 -5.24 2.26
C CYS A 90 12.63 -6.75 2.08
N ASP A 91 11.92 -7.17 1.03
CA ASP A 91 11.58 -8.58 0.80
C ASP A 91 12.70 -9.37 0.08
N TYR A 92 13.59 -8.70 -0.67
CA TYR A 92 14.54 -9.39 -1.56
C TYR A 92 16.01 -9.00 -1.44
N GLU A 93 16.35 -7.85 -0.85
CA GLU A 93 17.75 -7.44 -0.70
C GLU A 93 18.36 -8.04 0.58
N ASP A 94 19.60 -8.50 0.51
CA ASP A 94 20.32 -9.02 1.69
C ASP A 94 20.52 -7.91 2.74
N GLU A 95 20.80 -6.68 2.30
CA GLU A 95 21.04 -5.53 3.17
C GLU A 95 20.10 -4.36 2.83
N VAL A 96 19.42 -3.81 3.83
CA VAL A 96 18.49 -2.68 3.65
C VAL A 96 18.96 -1.48 4.46
N SER A 97 19.41 -0.45 3.75
CA SER A 97 19.81 0.81 4.38
C SER A 97 18.60 1.61 4.86
N ASN A 98 18.78 2.36 5.96
CA ASN A 98 17.77 3.28 6.49
C ASN A 98 16.42 2.63 6.86
N LEU A 99 16.43 1.37 7.30
CA LEU A 99 15.22 0.58 7.54
C LEU A 99 14.19 1.27 8.45
N ASP A 100 14.63 1.93 9.52
CA ASP A 100 13.73 2.67 10.43
C ASP A 100 12.92 3.74 9.69
N LYS A 101 13.59 4.48 8.81
CA LYS A 101 12.94 5.51 7.99
C LYS A 101 12.00 4.91 6.95
N LEU A 102 12.31 3.73 6.41
CA LEU A 102 11.41 3.01 5.50
C LEU A 102 10.14 2.56 6.22
N VAL A 103 10.27 2.02 7.44
CA VAL A 103 9.13 1.62 8.27
C VAL A 103 8.21 2.81 8.55
N GLU A 104 8.76 3.90 9.08
CA GLU A 104 7.99 5.11 9.39
C GLU A 104 7.27 5.67 8.17
N ASN A 105 7.97 5.78 7.03
CA ASN A 105 7.38 6.33 5.83
C ASN A 105 6.35 5.38 5.20
N SER A 106 6.56 4.06 5.25
CA SER A 106 5.62 3.08 4.70
C SER A 106 4.28 3.14 5.43
N ILE A 107 4.30 3.16 6.77
CA ILE A 107 3.10 3.30 7.60
C ILE A 107 2.40 4.61 7.29
N LYS A 108 3.14 5.73 7.32
CA LYS A 108 2.60 7.07 7.03
C LYS A 108 1.96 7.17 5.65
N TYR A 109 2.55 6.56 4.63
CA TYR A 109 2.05 6.64 3.25
C TYR A 109 0.84 5.73 3.05
N ALA A 110 0.80 4.58 3.73
CA ALA A 110 -0.39 3.75 3.78
C ALA A 110 -1.57 4.47 4.44
N GLU A 111 -1.35 5.09 5.62
CA GLU A 111 -2.36 5.91 6.31
C GLU A 111 -2.91 7.02 5.40
N LYS A 112 -2.01 7.84 4.84
CA LYS A 112 -2.39 8.94 3.96
C LYS A 112 -3.11 8.45 2.70
N GLY A 113 -2.69 7.34 2.11
CA GLY A 113 -3.31 6.79 0.92
C GLY A 113 -4.73 6.31 1.19
N ILE A 114 -4.95 5.59 2.29
CA ILE A 114 -6.28 5.13 2.72
C ILE A 114 -7.18 6.33 3.01
N GLU A 115 -6.72 7.31 3.78
CA GLU A 115 -7.48 8.53 4.08
C GLU A 115 -7.83 9.30 2.79
N THR A 116 -6.87 9.42 1.86
CA THR A 116 -7.08 10.09 0.57
C THR A 116 -8.18 9.40 -0.25
N LEU A 117 -8.22 8.06 -0.26
CA LEU A 117 -9.26 7.31 -0.95
C LEU A 117 -10.65 7.49 -0.29
N ILE A 118 -10.71 7.47 1.04
CA ILE A 118 -11.97 7.73 1.78
C ILE A 118 -12.52 9.11 1.41
N ASN A 119 -11.65 10.12 1.35
CA ASN A 119 -12.04 11.49 1.00
C ASN A 119 -12.30 11.69 -0.50
N SER A 120 -12.01 10.71 -1.37
CA SER A 120 -12.26 10.81 -2.81
C SER A 120 -13.70 10.48 -3.21
N LEU A 121 -14.51 10.01 -2.25
CA LEU A 121 -15.94 9.70 -2.42
C LEU A 121 -16.87 10.80 -1.90
N LYS A 122 -16.31 11.84 -1.27
CA LYS A 122 -17.04 13.04 -0.82
C LYS A 122 -17.09 14.07 -1.94
#